data_AF-A0A929J2N4-F1
#
_entry.id   AF-A0A929J2N4-F1
#
_cell.length_a   1.000
_cell.length_b   1.000
_cell.length_c   1.000
_cell.angle_alpha   90.00
_cell.angle_beta   90.00
_cell.angle_gamma   90.00
#
_symmetry.space_group_name_H-M   'P 1'
#
loop_
_entity.id
_entity.type
_entity.pdbx_description
1 polymer ?
#
loop_
_entity_poly.entity_id
_entity_poly.type
_entity_poly.pdbx_seq_one_letter_code
_entity_poly.pdbx_strand_id
1 'polypeptide(L)'
;MSNSPAIEFKGSLLTLMILHILENDSIKIAEQLIEKVSKVPDFFQQAPVVIDLTAVQDIENEILSDLIKLLREQGLVPVAVKSGNTDQNDIAISNN
;
A
#
# COMPACT_ATOMS: atom_id res chain seq x y z
N MET A 1 -4.09 36.91 27.42
CA MET A 1 -4.41 35.57 26.89
C MET A 1 -3.21 35.08 26.10
N SER A 2 -2.62 33.94 26.45
CA SER A 2 -1.46 33.40 25.73
C SER A 2 -1.94 32.82 24.39
N ASN A 3 -1.45 33.39 23.30
CA ASN A 3 -1.73 32.91 21.95
C ASN A 3 -0.74 31.77 21.65
N SER A 4 -1.08 30.54 22.06
CA SER A 4 -0.26 29.38 21.75
C SER A 4 -0.36 29.06 20.26
N PRO A 5 0.75 28.68 19.59
CA PRO A 5 0.72 28.32 18.18
C PRO A 5 -0.19 27.10 17.96
N ALA A 6 -1.02 27.15 16.91
CA ALA A 6 -2.02 26.12 16.60
C ALA A 6 -1.47 24.95 15.77
N ILE A 7 -0.27 25.07 15.20
CA ILE A 7 0.35 24.08 14.31
C ILE A 7 1.84 23.94 14.58
N GLU A 8 2.38 22.75 14.33
CA GLU A 8 3.82 22.45 14.35
C GLU A 8 4.12 21.34 13.34
N PHE A 9 5.25 21.44 12.64
CA PHE A 9 5.75 20.36 11.78
C PHE A 9 6.78 19.53 12.55
N LYS A 10 6.60 18.20 12.55
CA LYS A 10 7.56 17.25 13.13
C LYS A 10 7.91 16.17 12.13
N GLY A 11 9.20 15.89 12.00
CA GLY A 11 9.67 14.65 11.40
C GLY A 11 9.61 13.53 12.45
N SER A 12 9.09 12.36 12.08
CA SER A 12 9.11 11.16 12.91
C SER A 12 9.42 9.95 12.04
N LEU A 13 10.09 8.95 12.61
CA LEU A 13 10.20 7.64 11.99
C LEU A 13 8.95 6.84 12.34
N LEU A 14 8.27 6.32 11.31
CA LEU A 14 7.10 5.47 11.46
C LEU A 14 7.45 4.09 10.93
N THR A 15 7.06 3.05 11.67
CA THR A 15 7.18 1.66 11.21
C THR A 15 5.90 1.29 10.49
N LEU A 16 5.99 1.04 9.18
CA LEU A 16 4.88 0.61 8.33
C LEU A 16 5.19 -0.75 7.71
N MET A 17 4.13 -1.48 7.36
CA MET A 17 4.27 -2.72 6.59
C MET A 17 4.59 -2.39 5.13
N ILE A 18 5.53 -3.13 4.55
CA ILE A 18 5.88 -2.99 3.13
C ILE A 18 5.50 -4.29 2.40
N LEU A 19 4.65 -4.17 1.38
CA LEU A 19 4.41 -5.22 0.40
C LEU A 19 5.31 -4.98 -0.81
N HIS A 20 6.40 -5.72 -0.89
CA HIS A 20 7.34 -5.63 -2.01
C HIS A 20 6.90 -6.56 -3.15
N ILE A 21 6.53 -5.98 -4.28
CA ILE A 21 6.16 -6.71 -5.49
C ILE A 21 7.43 -7.08 -6.25
N LEU A 22 7.59 -8.36 -6.58
CA LEU A 22 8.83 -8.92 -7.14
C LEU A 22 8.73 -9.27 -8.63
N GLU A 23 7.52 -9.39 -9.17
CA GLU A 23 7.27 -9.74 -10.58
C GLU A 23 5.89 -9.22 -11.03
N ASN A 24 5.68 -9.11 -12.35
CA ASN A 24 4.46 -8.57 -12.97
C ASN A 24 3.48 -9.67 -13.40
N ASP A 25 3.19 -10.63 -12.52
CA ASP A 25 2.16 -11.65 -12.75
C ASP A 25 0.99 -11.43 -11.79
N SER A 26 -0.08 -10.82 -12.29
CA SER A 26 -1.25 -10.43 -11.49
C SER A 26 -1.93 -11.61 -10.80
N ILE A 27 -2.01 -12.76 -11.48
CA ILE A 27 -2.61 -13.98 -10.95
C ILE A 27 -1.78 -14.49 -9.78
N LYS A 28 -0.47 -14.60 -9.99
CA LYS A 28 0.46 -15.11 -8.99
C LYS A 28 0.55 -14.19 -7.76
N ILE A 29 0.53 -12.87 -7.95
CA ILE A 29 0.47 -11.90 -6.85
C ILE A 29 -0.80 -12.13 -6.03
N ALA A 30 -1.96 -12.24 -6.68
CA ALA A 30 -3.23 -12.38 -6.00
C ALA A 30 -3.31 -13.67 -5.17
N GLU A 31 -2.93 -14.80 -5.75
CA GLU A 31 -2.90 -16.10 -5.06
C GLU A 31 -2.02 -16.06 -3.81
N GLN A 32 -0.79 -15.56 -3.93
CA GLN A 32 0.15 -15.51 -2.81
C GLN A 32 -0.27 -14.51 -1.74
N LEU A 33 -0.88 -13.39 -2.12
CA LEU A 33 -1.41 -12.42 -1.16
C LEU A 33 -2.52 -13.05 -0.31
N ILE A 34 -3.51 -13.68 -0.95
CA ILE A 34 -4.63 -14.35 -0.27
C ILE A 34 -4.10 -15.47 0.64
N GLU A 35 -3.17 -16.29 0.15
CA GLU A 35 -2.56 -17.37 0.93
C GLU A 35 -1.85 -16.82 2.18
N LYS A 36 -1.15 -15.69 2.07
CA LYS A 36 -0.39 -15.11 3.17
C LYS A 36 -1.28 -14.44 4.21
N VAL A 37 -2.31 -13.71 3.76
CA VAL A 37 -3.24 -13.01 4.64
C VAL A 37 -4.14 -13.99 5.39
N SER A 38 -4.65 -15.01 4.71
CA SER A 38 -5.55 -16.02 5.31
C SER A 38 -4.91 -16.83 6.44
N LYS A 39 -3.57 -16.94 6.48
CA LYS A 39 -2.84 -17.63 7.56
C LYS A 39 -2.89 -16.88 8.89
N VAL A 40 -2.93 -15.55 8.87
CA VAL A 40 -2.90 -14.71 10.09
C VAL A 40 -3.79 -13.47 9.92
N PRO A 41 -5.11 -13.65 9.73
CA PRO A 41 -6.00 -12.56 9.33
C PRO A 41 -5.97 -11.37 10.29
N ASP A 42 -5.98 -11.63 11.60
CA ASP A 42 -5.95 -10.61 12.65
C ASP A 42 -4.69 -9.72 12.62
N PHE A 43 -3.57 -10.22 12.07
CA PHE A 43 -2.35 -9.43 11.92
C PHE A 43 -2.45 -8.40 10.78
N PHE A 44 -3.23 -8.71 9.75
CA PHE A 44 -3.35 -7.88 8.55
C PHE A 44 -4.59 -6.97 8.57
N GLN A 45 -5.58 -7.25 9.43
CA GLN A 45 -6.76 -6.40 9.56
C GLN A 45 -6.39 -4.95 9.87
N GLN A 46 -6.88 -4.04 9.04
CA GLN A 46 -6.64 -2.60 9.10
C GLN A 46 -5.15 -2.19 9.07
N ALA A 47 -4.25 -3.09 8.66
CA ALA A 47 -2.83 -2.81 8.60
C ALA A 47 -2.53 -1.78 7.48
N PRO A 48 -1.87 -0.65 7.79
CA PRO A 48 -1.41 0.28 6.75
C PRO A 48 -0.23 -0.33 5.98
N VAL A 49 -0.37 -0.40 4.66
CA VAL A 49 0.61 -1.02 3.77
C VAL A 49 1.13 -0.03 2.75
N VAL A 50 2.45 0.02 2.62
CA VAL A 50 3.14 0.66 1.50
C VAL A 50 3.43 -0.40 0.45
N ILE A 51 3.00 -0.17 -0.78
CA ILE A 51 3.30 -1.04 -1.93
C ILE A 51 4.64 -0.60 -2.51
N ASP A 52 5.63 -1.49 -2.55
CA ASP A 52 6.97 -1.19 -3.09
C ASP A 52 7.12 -1.83 -4.48
N LEU A 53 7.29 -0.98 -5.50
CA LEU A 53 7.43 -1.36 -6.90
C LEU A 53 8.90 -1.33 -7.37
N THR A 54 9.87 -1.26 -6.45
CA THR A 54 11.30 -1.14 -6.79
C THR A 54 11.79 -2.25 -7.74
N ALA A 55 11.28 -3.48 -7.62
CA ALA A 55 11.65 -4.59 -8.51
C ALA A 55 10.85 -4.66 -9.82
N VAL A 56 9.79 -3.88 -9.97
CA VAL A 56 8.80 -3.95 -11.06
C VAL A 56 8.42 -2.56 -11.59
N GLN A 57 9.40 -1.85 -12.16
CA GLN A 57 9.23 -0.47 -12.61
C GLN A 57 8.30 -0.32 -13.83
N ASP A 58 8.03 -1.41 -14.54
CA ASP A 58 7.21 -1.52 -15.75
C ASP A 58 5.79 -2.04 -15.48
N ILE A 59 5.39 -2.16 -14.20
CA ILE A 59 4.04 -2.62 -13.85
C ILE A 59 2.96 -1.69 -14.42
N GLU A 60 1.94 -2.29 -15.05
CA GLU A 60 0.81 -1.57 -15.62
C GLU A 60 -0.10 -1.00 -14.52
N ASN A 61 -0.71 0.15 -14.80
CA ASN A 61 -1.58 0.84 -13.84
C ASN A 61 -2.82 0.01 -13.48
N GLU A 62 -3.33 -0.76 -14.43
CA GLU A 62 -4.45 -1.68 -14.26
C GLU A 62 -4.12 -2.77 -13.23
N ILE A 63 -2.93 -3.38 -13.33
CA ILE A 63 -2.45 -4.40 -12.39
C ILE A 63 -2.35 -3.81 -10.97
N LEU A 64 -1.80 -2.61 -10.84
CA LEU A 64 -1.70 -1.92 -9.55
C LEU A 64 -3.09 -1.61 -8.97
N SER A 65 -4.02 -1.14 -9.80
CA SER A 65 -5.40 -0.85 -9.39
C SER A 65 -6.10 -2.09 -8.86
N ASP A 66 -5.97 -3.22 -9.54
CA ASP A 66 -6.56 -4.48 -9.12
C ASP A 66 -5.91 -5.04 -7.85
N LEU A 67 -4.59 -4.89 -7.70
CA LEU A 67 -3.90 -5.21 -6.45
C LEU A 67 -4.42 -4.39 -5.27
N ILE A 68 -4.65 -3.08 -5.45
CA ILE A 68 -5.17 -2.21 -4.39
C ILE A 68 -6.58 -2.63 -3.97
N LYS A 69 -7.45 -2.97 -4.92
CA LYS A 69 -8.78 -3.52 -4.63
C LYS A 69 -8.67 -4.80 -3.82
N LEU A 70 -7.82 -5.73 -4.25
CA LEU A 70 -7.60 -6.99 -3.56
C LEU A 70 -7.09 -6.79 -2.13
N LEU A 71 -6.14 -5.87 -1.91
CA LEU A 71 -5.65 -5.55 -0.57
C LEU A 71 -6.78 -5.07 0.35
N ARG A 72 -7.68 -4.22 -0.15
CA ARG A 72 -8.85 -3.73 0.59
C ARG A 72 -9.84 -4.87 0.89
N GLU A 73 -10.11 -5.74 -0.08
CA GLU A 73 -10.95 -6.93 0.10
C GLU A 73 -10.40 -7.90 1.15
N GLN A 74 -9.07 -7.99 1.26
CA GLN A 74 -8.38 -8.78 2.28
C GLN A 74 -8.26 -8.06 3.64
N GLY A 75 -8.78 -6.84 3.77
CA GLY A 75 -8.82 -6.05 5.01
C GLY A 75 -7.59 -5.21 5.29
N LEU A 76 -6.64 -5.10 4.34
CA LEU A 76 -5.48 -4.21 4.44
C LEU A 76 -5.83 -2.79 3.98
N VAL A 77 -5.01 -1.83 4.38
CA VAL A 77 -5.19 -0.41 4.04
C VAL A 77 -3.98 0.06 3.24
N PRO A 78 -4.05 0.07 1.89
CA PRO A 78 -3.01 0.68 1.06
C PRO A 78 -2.94 2.19 1.37
N VAL A 79 -1.74 2.69 1.68
CA VAL A 79 -1.56 4.12 2.03
C VAL A 79 -0.58 4.87 1.14
N ALA A 80 0.30 4.16 0.43
CA ALA A 80 1.29 4.75 -0.46
C ALA A 80 1.86 3.73 -1.44
N VAL A 81 2.42 4.24 -2.53
CA VAL A 81 3.30 3.50 -3.43
C VAL A 81 4.72 4.06 -3.29
N LYS A 82 5.70 3.17 -3.22
CA LYS A 82 7.13 3.48 -3.23
C LYS A 82 7.71 3.07 -4.58
N SER A 83 8.58 3.92 -5.11
CA SER A 83 9.23 3.74 -6.43
C SER A 83 8.23 3.65 -7.60
N GLY A 84 7.04 4.23 -7.43
CA GLY A 84 6.06 4.41 -8.51
C GLY A 84 6.15 5.78 -9.16
N ASN A 85 5.52 5.93 -10.33
CA ASN A 85 5.34 7.21 -11.00
C ASN A 85 4.20 8.03 -10.37
N THR A 86 3.99 9.27 -10.84
CA THR A 86 2.94 10.16 -10.32
C THR A 86 1.55 9.54 -10.40
N ASP A 87 1.19 8.94 -11.54
CA ASP A 87 -0.12 8.31 -11.73
C ASP A 87 -0.33 7.15 -10.74
N GLN A 88 0.70 6.34 -10.52
CA GLN A 88 0.66 5.22 -9.57
C GLN A 88 0.52 5.69 -8.12
N ASN A 89 1.11 6.83 -7.76
CA ASN A 89 0.93 7.43 -6.43
C ASN A 89 -0.52 7.91 -6.23
N ASP A 90 -1.14 8.49 -7.26
CA ASP A 90 -2.54 8.94 -7.22
C ASP A 90 -3.49 7.74 -7.13
N ILE A 91 -3.22 6.65 -7.86
CA ILE A 91 -3.98 5.40 -7.79
C ILE A 91 -3.97 4.84 -6.36
N ALA A 92 -2.80 4.85 -5.68
CA ALA A 92 -2.63 4.32 -4.33
C ALA A 92 -3.59 4.92 -3.28
N ILE A 93 -3.87 6.22 -3.41
CA ILE A 93 -4.69 6.98 -2.48
C ILE A 93 -6.14 7.16 -2.95
N SER A 94 -6.47 6.72 -4.16
CA SER A 94 -7.81 6.84 -4.73
C SER A 94 -8.79 5.87 -4.04
N ASN A 95 -9.92 6.39 -3.56
CA ASN A 95 -10.94 5.63 -2.81
C ASN A 95 -12.01 4.96 -3.70
N ASN A 96 -11.71 4.68 -4.97
CA ASN A 96 -12.66 3.96 -5.84
C ASN A 96 -12.95 2.55 -5.33
#